data_AF-A0A2D6I478-F1
#
_entry.id   AF-A0A2D6I478-F1
#
_cell.length_a   1.000
_cell.length_b   1.000
_cell.length_c   1.000
_cell.angle_alpha   90.00
_cell.angle_beta   90.00
_cell.angle_gamma   90.00
#
_symmetry.space_group_name_H-M   'P 1'
#
loop_
_entity.id
_entity.type
_entity.pdbx_description
1 polymer ?
#
loop_
_entity_poly.entity_id
_entity_poly.type
_entity_poly.pdbx_seq_one_letter_code
_entity_poly.pdbx_strand_id
1 'polypeptide(L)'
;MAGRVKLRQSLLMRATGLTTEYETDPVGLATTQPRFSWRLESDDPSTEIQLAYEIEVASGGHVIWKTAMVQSAAQVLVPYAGQRLTSRQQCTWRVRVWAGEPGSEPTFPGPWSDPASFELALLRHEDWAGTAWIGSPLESSRLATPRLRRRRQNTDRPSPLLRKEFEVRQGDDIAEARLYCSALGIYDVEINGTSVSDDRLRPGFTAYGHRIQHQTYDVSALLIEGRNTIGITLADGWWRGR
;
A
#
# COMPACT_ATOMS: atom_id res chain seq x y z
N MET A 1 4.36 4.15 62.47
CA MET A 1 4.31 3.34 61.23
C MET A 1 3.22 3.91 60.34
N ALA A 2 3.57 4.76 59.38
CA ALA A 2 2.63 5.30 58.40
C ALA A 2 3.03 4.76 57.03
N GLY A 3 2.26 3.79 56.53
CA GLY A 3 2.46 3.23 55.19
C GLY A 3 2.10 4.29 54.15
N ARG A 4 3.09 4.75 53.39
CA ARG A 4 2.85 5.46 52.13
C ARG A 4 2.23 4.47 51.15
N VAL A 5 0.93 4.56 50.93
CA VAL A 5 0.28 4.00 49.76
C VAL A 5 0.90 4.70 48.56
N LYS A 6 1.79 4.00 47.82
CA LYS A 6 2.16 4.42 46.48
C LYS A 6 0.90 4.25 45.64
N LEU A 7 0.20 5.35 45.37
CA LEU A 7 -0.70 5.44 44.22
C LEU A 7 0.17 5.11 43.00
N ARG A 8 0.10 3.86 42.52
CA ARG A 8 0.51 3.54 41.16
C ARG A 8 -0.43 4.37 40.29
N GLN A 9 0.06 5.46 39.72
CA GLN A 9 -0.53 5.99 38.50
C GLN A 9 -0.40 4.86 37.48
N SER A 10 -1.46 4.06 37.33
CA SER A 10 -1.56 3.04 36.29
C SER A 10 -1.51 3.77 34.95
N LEU A 11 -0.46 3.58 34.14
CA LEU A 11 -0.64 3.87 32.73
C LEU A 11 -1.61 2.84 32.17
N LEU A 12 -2.63 3.36 31.48
CA LEU A 12 -3.60 2.55 30.74
C LEU A 12 -2.89 1.79 29.62
N MET A 13 -3.33 0.55 29.37
CA MET A 13 -3.00 -0.17 28.16
C MET A 13 -3.29 0.68 26.92
N ARG A 14 -2.35 0.71 25.97
CA ARG A 14 -2.44 1.45 24.72
C ARG A 14 -2.16 0.56 23.52
N ALA A 15 -2.75 0.92 22.39
CA ALA A 15 -2.48 0.28 21.12
C ALA A 15 -1.27 0.91 20.43
N THR A 16 -0.32 0.08 19.96
CA THR A 16 0.88 0.50 19.22
C THR A 16 1.13 -0.45 18.04
N GLY A 17 2.13 -0.15 17.20
CA GLY A 17 2.52 -1.02 16.09
C GLY A 17 1.37 -1.35 15.14
N LEU A 18 0.59 -0.34 14.78
CA LEU A 18 -0.56 -0.45 13.90
C LEU A 18 -0.12 -0.94 12.51
N THR A 19 -0.88 -1.89 11.97
CA THR A 19 -0.68 -2.40 10.61
C THR A 19 -2.00 -2.55 9.88
N THR A 20 -1.96 -2.34 8.58
CA THR A 20 -3.08 -2.55 7.65
C THR A 20 -2.66 -3.65 6.69
N GLU A 21 -3.41 -4.75 6.59
CA GLU A 21 -3.03 -5.91 5.77
C GLU A 21 -1.60 -6.39 6.04
N TYR A 22 -1.21 -6.45 7.33
CA TYR A 22 0.13 -6.81 7.84
C TYR A 22 1.26 -5.81 7.60
N GLU A 23 1.00 -4.70 6.91
CA GLU A 23 2.02 -3.70 6.57
C GLU A 23 1.85 -2.41 7.39
N THR A 24 2.96 -1.73 7.67
CA THR A 24 2.97 -0.39 8.26
C THR A 24 2.79 0.63 7.16
N ASP A 25 1.79 1.51 7.30
CA ASP A 25 1.51 2.61 6.37
C ASP A 25 1.51 2.21 4.87
N PRO A 26 0.82 1.13 4.46
CA PRO A 26 0.94 0.63 3.10
C PRO A 26 0.34 1.56 2.06
N VAL A 27 1.04 1.68 0.94
CA VAL A 27 0.58 2.40 -0.27
C VAL A 27 0.28 1.39 -1.37
N GLY A 28 -0.93 1.43 -1.91
CA GLY A 28 -1.34 0.56 -3.02
C GLY A 28 -2.09 -0.70 -2.60
N LEU A 29 -2.90 -0.64 -1.53
CA LEU A 29 -3.74 -1.75 -1.13
C LEU A 29 -4.84 -2.02 -2.18
N ALA A 30 -4.96 -3.28 -2.62
CA ALA A 30 -5.93 -3.72 -3.61
C ALA A 30 -7.24 -4.26 -3.01
N THR A 31 -7.58 -3.86 -1.78
CA THR A 31 -8.81 -4.28 -1.07
C THR A 31 -9.64 -3.09 -0.63
N THR A 32 -10.96 -3.20 -0.78
CA THR A 32 -11.92 -2.16 -0.31
C THR A 32 -12.33 -2.34 1.15
N GLN A 33 -11.91 -3.44 1.78
CA GLN A 33 -12.15 -3.77 3.18
C GLN A 33 -10.82 -4.21 3.80
N PRO A 34 -9.89 -3.26 4.00
CA PRO A 34 -8.61 -3.58 4.63
C PRO A 34 -8.82 -4.06 6.07
N ARG A 35 -7.90 -4.87 6.56
CA ARG A 35 -7.92 -5.45 7.90
C ARG A 35 -6.85 -4.80 8.77
N PHE A 36 -7.26 -4.37 9.95
CA PHE A 36 -6.44 -3.66 10.91
C PHE A 36 -5.89 -4.61 11.97
N SER A 37 -4.62 -4.45 12.32
CA SER A 37 -4.03 -5.11 13.47
C SER A 37 -3.24 -4.13 14.32
N TRP A 38 -3.22 -4.35 15.62
CA TRP A 38 -2.42 -3.56 16.56
C TRP A 38 -1.79 -4.46 17.60
N ARG A 39 -0.73 -3.95 18.23
CA ARG A 39 -0.10 -4.51 19.42
C ARG A 39 -0.60 -3.77 20.65
N LEU A 40 -0.49 -4.42 21.80
CA LEU A 40 -0.83 -3.83 23.08
C LEU A 40 0.45 -3.60 23.89
N GLU A 41 0.56 -2.42 24.46
CA GLU A 41 1.53 -2.08 25.49
C GLU A 41 0.78 -1.75 26.77
N SER A 42 1.13 -2.41 27.87
CA SER A 42 0.61 -2.15 29.21
C SER A 42 1.77 -2.16 30.22
N ASP A 43 1.60 -1.41 31.30
CA ASP A 43 2.49 -1.43 32.46
C ASP A 43 2.31 -2.70 33.31
N ASP A 44 1.16 -3.36 33.19
CA ASP A 44 0.86 -4.61 33.89
C ASP A 44 0.30 -5.68 32.94
N PRO A 45 1.11 -6.13 31.96
CA PRO A 45 0.68 -7.09 30.94
C PRO A 45 0.39 -8.48 31.50
N SER A 46 0.69 -8.72 32.79
CA SER A 46 0.43 -9.99 33.47
C SER A 46 -0.98 -10.10 34.03
N THR A 47 -1.66 -8.98 34.22
CA THR A 47 -2.98 -8.91 34.87
C THR A 47 -4.06 -8.30 33.98
N GLU A 48 -3.67 -7.46 33.02
CA GLU A 48 -4.59 -6.79 32.13
C GLU A 48 -4.70 -7.47 30.76
N ILE A 49 -5.93 -7.51 30.24
CA ILE A 49 -6.24 -7.90 28.86
C ILE A 49 -7.04 -6.80 28.17
N GLN A 50 -7.06 -6.80 26.83
CA GLN A 50 -8.04 -6.02 26.07
C GLN A 50 -9.44 -6.60 26.27
N LEU A 51 -10.36 -5.76 26.72
CA LEU A 51 -11.78 -6.06 26.90
C LEU A 51 -12.63 -5.53 25.73
N ALA A 52 -12.25 -4.38 25.18
CA ALA A 52 -12.95 -3.76 24.07
C ALA A 52 -12.00 -2.89 23.24
N TYR A 53 -12.44 -2.53 22.04
CA TYR A 53 -11.75 -1.57 21.18
C TYR A 53 -12.73 -0.59 20.53
N GLU A 54 -12.18 0.53 20.04
CA GLU A 54 -12.86 1.46 19.17
C GLU A 54 -11.89 1.93 18.09
N ILE A 55 -12.31 1.85 16.83
CA ILE A 55 -11.51 2.24 15.66
C ILE A 55 -12.16 3.47 15.03
N GLU A 56 -11.33 4.42 14.62
CA GLU A 56 -11.72 5.59 13.83
C GLU A 56 -10.88 5.64 12.57
N VAL A 57 -11.52 5.78 11.41
CA VAL A 57 -10.91 5.94 10.09
C VAL A 57 -11.36 7.26 9.48
N ALA A 58 -10.40 8.05 9.01
CA ALA A 58 -10.61 9.33 8.37
C ALA A 58 -10.00 9.37 6.96
N SER A 59 -10.54 10.21 6.09
CA SER A 59 -10.06 10.46 4.74
C SER A 59 -10.36 11.92 4.39
N GLY A 60 -9.40 12.62 3.77
CA GLY A 60 -9.55 14.05 3.45
C GLY A 60 -9.81 14.94 4.69
N GLY A 61 -9.32 14.56 5.87
CA GLY A 61 -9.53 15.27 7.12
C GLY A 61 -10.89 15.02 7.80
N HIS A 62 -11.74 14.16 7.25
CA HIS A 62 -13.05 13.83 7.81
C HIS A 62 -13.13 12.37 8.24
N VAL A 63 -13.76 12.11 9.39
CA VAL A 63 -14.03 10.73 9.84
C VAL A 63 -15.07 10.10 8.90
N ILE A 64 -14.69 9.02 8.23
CA ILE A 64 -15.54 8.28 7.29
C ILE A 64 -16.11 7.00 7.88
N TRP A 65 -15.49 6.49 8.94
CA TRP A 65 -15.98 5.34 9.68
C TRP A 65 -15.47 5.38 11.11
N LYS A 66 -16.34 5.02 12.04
CA LYS A 66 -16.02 4.92 13.45
C LYS A 66 -16.86 3.79 14.04
N THR A 67 -16.23 2.88 14.76
CA THR A 67 -16.98 1.87 15.50
C THR A 67 -17.62 2.50 16.75
N ALA A 68 -18.61 1.84 17.31
CA ALA A 68 -18.90 2.04 18.74
C ALA A 68 -17.78 1.38 19.57
N MET A 69 -17.95 1.34 20.89
CA MET A 69 -17.17 0.43 21.73
C MET A 69 -17.55 -1.02 21.37
N VAL A 70 -16.60 -1.78 20.84
CA VAL A 70 -16.79 -3.19 20.49
C VAL A 70 -16.19 -4.05 21.61
N GLN A 71 -17.03 -4.71 22.40
CA GLN A 71 -16.60 -5.67 23.43
C GLN A 71 -15.99 -6.91 22.78
N SER A 72 -14.67 -6.93 22.65
CA SER A 72 -13.92 -8.00 21.99
C SER A 72 -12.43 -7.88 22.29
N ALA A 73 -11.76 -9.01 22.47
CA ALA A 73 -10.31 -9.11 22.55
C ALA A 73 -9.62 -9.20 21.17
N ALA A 74 -10.38 -9.07 20.07
CA ALA A 74 -9.81 -9.10 18.72
C ALA A 74 -8.90 -7.89 18.47
N GLN A 75 -7.69 -8.16 17.99
CA GLN A 75 -6.65 -7.15 17.70
C GLN A 75 -5.84 -7.46 16.43
N VAL A 76 -6.19 -8.56 15.75
CA VAL A 76 -5.51 -9.07 14.57
C VAL A 76 -6.52 -9.18 13.45
N LEU A 77 -6.24 -8.51 12.34
CA LEU A 77 -7.02 -8.54 11.11
C LEU A 77 -8.50 -8.20 11.30
N VAL A 78 -8.77 -7.22 12.17
CA VAL A 78 -10.12 -6.68 12.39
C VAL A 78 -10.56 -5.95 11.12
N PRO A 79 -11.63 -6.40 10.44
CA PRO A 79 -12.00 -5.87 9.13
C PRO A 79 -12.58 -4.46 9.25
N TYR A 80 -12.19 -3.59 8.32
CA TYR A 80 -12.90 -2.36 8.05
C TYR A 80 -14.35 -2.67 7.63
N ALA A 81 -15.32 -2.10 8.35
CA ALA A 81 -16.75 -2.31 8.13
C ALA A 81 -17.50 -1.01 7.79
N GLY A 82 -16.78 0.00 7.30
CA GLY A 82 -17.38 1.26 6.88
C GLY A 82 -17.85 1.25 5.42
N GLN A 83 -18.07 2.45 4.88
CA GLN A 83 -18.44 2.62 3.48
C GLN A 83 -17.35 2.10 2.53
N ARG A 84 -17.75 1.50 1.40
CA ARG A 84 -16.78 0.94 0.44
C ARG A 84 -15.77 2.01 0.01
N LEU A 85 -14.49 1.73 0.25
CA LEU A 85 -13.39 2.61 -0.15
C LEU A 85 -13.18 2.60 -1.67
N THR A 86 -12.60 3.67 -2.19
CA THR A 86 -12.39 3.89 -3.63
C THR A 86 -10.92 3.92 -4.01
N SER A 87 -10.63 3.78 -5.30
CA SER A 87 -9.27 3.81 -5.83
C SER A 87 -8.55 5.11 -5.47
N ARG A 88 -7.24 5.01 -5.18
CA ARG A 88 -6.38 6.14 -4.76
C ARG A 88 -6.80 6.83 -3.47
N GLN A 89 -7.78 6.27 -2.75
CA GLN A 89 -8.26 6.88 -1.52
C GLN A 89 -7.22 6.68 -0.43
N GLN A 90 -6.79 7.79 0.15
CA GLN A 90 -5.93 7.81 1.32
C GLN A 90 -6.77 7.89 2.57
N CYS A 91 -6.39 7.07 3.54
CA CYS A 91 -7.04 7.02 4.83
C CYS A 91 -6.00 7.07 5.94
N THR A 92 -6.39 7.68 7.05
CA THR A 92 -5.72 7.51 8.33
C THR A 92 -6.65 6.77 9.26
N TRP A 93 -6.08 5.99 10.17
CA TRP A 93 -6.84 5.28 11.18
C TRP A 93 -6.11 5.26 12.51
N ARG A 94 -6.89 5.20 13.58
CA ARG A 94 -6.39 5.07 14.95
C ARG A 94 -7.32 4.16 15.73
N VAL A 95 -6.79 3.56 16.77
CA VAL A 95 -7.54 2.66 17.65
C VAL A 95 -7.27 3.03 19.11
N ARG A 96 -8.29 2.89 19.94
CA ARG A 96 -8.15 2.89 21.40
C ARG A 96 -8.78 1.64 21.99
N VAL A 97 -8.31 1.25 23.16
CA VAL A 97 -8.69 -0.01 23.80
C VAL A 97 -9.17 0.23 25.22
N TRP A 98 -10.05 -0.63 25.70
CA TRP A 98 -10.38 -0.76 27.12
C TRP A 98 -9.65 -1.98 27.65
N ALA A 99 -9.01 -1.83 28.79
CA ALA A 99 -8.30 -2.92 29.46
C ALA A 99 -8.81 -3.12 30.88
N GLY A 100 -8.58 -4.33 31.39
CA GLY A 100 -8.89 -4.72 32.75
C GLY A 100 -8.62 -6.20 32.97
N GLU A 101 -8.96 -6.68 34.16
CA GLU A 101 -8.83 -8.11 34.48
C GLU A 101 -9.82 -8.95 33.66
N PRO A 102 -9.48 -10.22 33.35
CA PRO A 102 -10.40 -11.12 32.68
C PRO A 102 -11.76 -11.21 33.38
N GLY A 103 -12.84 -10.95 32.63
CA GLY A 103 -14.22 -10.95 33.15
C GLY A 103 -14.68 -9.61 33.74
N SER A 104 -13.83 -8.58 33.75
CA SER A 104 -14.23 -7.23 34.12
C SER A 104 -15.04 -6.56 33.01
N GLU A 105 -15.93 -5.64 33.39
CA GLU A 105 -16.63 -4.77 32.45
C GLU A 105 -15.71 -3.62 31.98
N PRO A 106 -15.71 -3.24 30.70
CA PRO A 106 -14.94 -2.11 30.21
C PRO A 106 -15.49 -0.80 30.79
N THR A 107 -14.65 -0.07 31.51
CA THR A 107 -15.04 1.20 32.18
C THR A 107 -14.53 2.42 31.40
N PHE A 108 -13.23 2.68 31.43
CA PHE A 108 -12.61 3.83 30.77
C PHE A 108 -11.67 3.38 29.64
N PRO A 109 -11.70 4.05 28.48
CA PRO A 109 -10.76 3.74 27.41
C PRO A 109 -9.36 4.27 27.74
N GLY A 110 -8.36 3.54 27.25
CA GLY A 110 -7.00 4.02 27.04
C GLY A 110 -6.92 5.20 26.07
N PRO A 111 -5.74 5.81 25.94
CA PRO A 111 -5.50 6.84 24.93
C PRO A 111 -5.73 6.27 23.53
N TRP A 112 -6.06 7.15 22.58
CA TRP A 112 -5.92 6.82 21.16
C TRP A 112 -4.46 6.51 20.83
N SER A 113 -4.25 5.53 19.97
CA SER A 113 -2.95 5.32 19.34
C SER A 113 -2.52 6.55 18.54
N ASP A 114 -1.23 6.61 18.22
CA ASP A 114 -0.78 7.42 17.09
C ASP A 114 -1.52 6.96 15.83
N PRO A 115 -1.90 7.89 14.92
CA PRO A 115 -2.57 7.52 13.69
C PRO A 115 -1.61 6.77 12.77
N ALA A 116 -2.10 5.68 12.18
CA ALA A 116 -1.49 5.02 11.03
C ALA A 116 -2.24 5.41 9.76
N SER A 117 -1.65 5.14 8.61
CA SER A 117 -2.18 5.46 7.29
C SER A 117 -2.29 4.22 6.41
N PHE A 118 -3.05 4.35 5.33
CA PHE A 118 -3.00 3.44 4.20
C PHE A 118 -3.60 4.12 2.97
N GLU A 119 -3.15 3.69 1.79
CA GLU A 119 -3.67 4.19 0.51
C GLU A 119 -4.10 3.02 -0.39
N LEU A 120 -5.25 3.18 -1.03
CA LEU A 120 -5.75 2.19 -1.98
C LEU A 120 -5.11 2.36 -3.37
N ALA A 121 -4.84 1.23 -4.02
CA ALA A 121 -4.36 1.17 -5.40
C ALA A 121 -5.45 1.55 -6.43
N LEU A 122 -5.18 1.29 -7.71
CA LEU A 122 -6.21 1.20 -8.74
C LEU A 122 -6.98 -0.12 -8.56
N LEU A 123 -8.23 -0.03 -8.10
CA LEU A 123 -9.04 -1.19 -7.72
C LEU A 123 -9.81 -1.81 -8.88
N ARG A 124 -10.06 -1.03 -9.93
CA ARG A 124 -10.86 -1.44 -11.09
C ARG A 124 -10.10 -1.21 -12.37
N HIS A 125 -10.48 -1.97 -13.40
CA HIS A 125 -9.90 -1.80 -14.73
C HIS A 125 -10.14 -0.40 -15.30
N GLU A 126 -11.32 0.17 -15.05
CA GLU A 126 -11.68 1.53 -15.48
C GLU A 126 -10.78 2.63 -14.90
N ASP A 127 -10.13 2.39 -13.75
CA ASP A 127 -9.22 3.38 -13.15
C ASP A 127 -7.89 3.51 -13.91
N TRP A 128 -7.62 2.61 -14.86
CA TRP A 128 -6.50 2.66 -15.80
C TRP A 128 -6.83 3.46 -17.08
N ALA A 129 -8.00 4.11 -17.15
CA ALA A 129 -8.40 4.89 -18.30
C ALA A 129 -7.31 5.89 -18.74
N GLY A 130 -7.08 5.99 -20.05
CA GLY A 130 -6.03 6.82 -20.63
C GLY A 130 -4.65 6.14 -20.74
N THR A 131 -4.53 4.89 -20.30
CA THR A 131 -3.30 4.08 -20.47
C THR A 131 -3.45 3.00 -21.53
N ALA A 132 -2.33 2.47 -22.01
CA ALA A 132 -2.29 1.35 -22.94
C ALA A 132 -1.06 0.48 -22.66
N TRP A 133 -1.14 -0.80 -23.00
CA TRP A 133 0.05 -1.65 -23.06
C TRP A 133 0.97 -1.14 -24.17
N ILE A 134 2.21 -0.82 -23.80
CA ILE A 134 3.24 -0.34 -24.71
C ILE A 134 4.42 -1.30 -24.74
N GLY A 135 5.17 -1.30 -25.84
CA GLY A 135 6.34 -2.14 -26.02
C GLY A 135 7.22 -1.63 -27.16
N SER A 136 8.36 -2.28 -27.38
CA SER A 136 9.28 -1.91 -28.46
C SER A 136 8.61 -2.07 -29.84
N PRO A 137 8.63 -1.05 -30.72
CA PRO A 137 8.13 -1.17 -32.09
C PRO A 137 8.80 -2.30 -32.88
N LEU A 138 10.08 -2.58 -32.59
CA LEU A 138 10.82 -3.68 -33.22
C LEU A 138 10.25 -5.06 -32.86
N GLU A 139 9.71 -5.21 -31.64
CA GLU A 139 9.04 -6.44 -31.20
C GLU A 139 7.62 -6.53 -31.75
N SER A 140 6.88 -5.41 -31.80
CA SER A 140 5.53 -5.36 -32.37
C SER A 140 5.51 -5.69 -33.87
N SER A 141 6.55 -5.31 -34.62
CA SER A 141 6.69 -5.59 -36.05
C SER A 141 6.98 -7.08 -36.35
N ARG A 142 7.65 -7.80 -35.45
CA ARG A 142 8.01 -9.23 -35.62
C ARG A 142 6.80 -10.16 -35.64
N LEU A 143 5.66 -9.76 -35.08
CA LEU A 143 4.43 -10.57 -35.09
C LEU A 143 3.68 -10.51 -36.43
N ALA A 144 3.98 -9.53 -37.29
CA ALA A 144 3.23 -9.28 -38.53
C ALA A 144 3.78 -10.01 -39.78
N THR A 145 4.90 -10.73 -39.71
CA THR A 145 5.48 -11.43 -40.87
C THR A 145 5.02 -12.89 -40.94
N PRO A 146 4.33 -13.33 -42.02
CA PRO A 146 3.93 -14.72 -42.19
C PRO A 146 5.15 -15.64 -42.23
N ARG A 147 5.09 -16.74 -41.49
CA ARG A 147 6.18 -17.68 -41.28
C ARG A 147 6.53 -18.46 -42.55
N LEU A 148 7.40 -17.90 -43.38
CA LEU A 148 8.16 -18.64 -44.39
C LEU A 148 9.64 -18.30 -44.23
N ARG A 149 10.31 -19.01 -43.31
CA ARG A 149 11.68 -19.57 -43.46
C ARG A 149 12.28 -19.97 -42.12
N ARG A 150 13.07 -21.06 -42.17
CA ARG A 150 13.87 -21.68 -41.11
C ARG A 150 14.22 -20.74 -39.96
N ARG A 151 13.75 -21.11 -38.77
CA ARG A 151 13.97 -20.50 -37.46
C ARG A 151 15.48 -20.44 -37.15
N ARG A 152 16.20 -19.43 -37.64
CA ARG A 152 17.36 -18.91 -36.90
C ARG A 152 16.76 -18.42 -35.58
N GLN A 153 16.99 -19.15 -34.51
CA GLN A 153 16.66 -18.67 -33.17
C GLN A 153 17.50 -17.41 -32.98
N ASN A 154 16.92 -16.24 -33.22
CA ASN A 154 17.54 -15.01 -32.82
C ASN A 154 17.47 -15.03 -31.28
N THR A 155 18.56 -15.48 -30.66
CA THR A 155 18.71 -15.59 -29.21
C THR A 155 18.90 -14.22 -28.57
N ASP A 156 19.17 -13.20 -29.39
CA ASP A 156 19.36 -11.85 -28.92
C ASP A 156 18.00 -11.14 -28.77
N ARG A 157 17.53 -11.12 -27.53
CA ARG A 157 16.34 -10.38 -27.09
C ARG A 157 16.79 -9.32 -26.09
N PRO A 158 17.35 -8.21 -26.57
CA PRO A 158 17.81 -7.15 -25.68
C PRO A 158 16.62 -6.55 -24.94
N SER A 159 16.87 -6.11 -23.71
CA SER A 159 15.92 -5.38 -22.88
C SER A 159 15.59 -4.02 -23.52
N PRO A 160 14.35 -3.77 -23.98
CA PRO A 160 13.99 -2.48 -24.55
C PRO A 160 14.00 -1.36 -23.50
N LEU A 161 14.51 -0.20 -23.89
CA LEU A 161 14.40 1.05 -23.13
C LEU A 161 13.27 1.89 -23.71
N LEU A 162 12.31 2.25 -22.88
CA LEU A 162 11.22 3.17 -23.20
C LEU A 162 11.42 4.47 -22.43
N ARG A 163 11.10 5.61 -23.05
CA ARG A 163 11.20 6.91 -22.39
C ARG A 163 10.04 7.81 -22.76
N LYS A 164 9.63 8.64 -21.81
CA LYS A 164 8.67 9.71 -22.05
C LYS A 164 9.06 10.94 -21.25
N GLU A 165 8.95 12.09 -21.89
CA GLU A 165 9.05 13.38 -21.22
C GLU A 165 7.66 13.95 -20.98
N PHE A 166 7.52 14.68 -19.90
CA PHE A 166 6.31 15.40 -19.52
C PHE A 166 6.69 16.66 -18.74
N GLU A 167 5.75 17.61 -18.63
CA GLU A 167 5.96 18.86 -17.88
C GLU A 167 5.08 18.86 -16.64
N VAL A 168 5.68 19.25 -15.51
CA VAL A 168 4.99 19.68 -14.29
C VAL A 168 4.96 21.20 -14.34
N ARG A 169 3.78 21.82 -14.29
CA ARG A 169 3.69 23.27 -14.48
C ARG A 169 4.16 23.98 -13.23
N GLN A 170 4.79 25.12 -13.43
CA GLN A 170 5.16 25.99 -12.32
C GLN A 170 3.90 26.45 -11.57
N GLY A 171 3.90 26.30 -10.25
CA GLY A 171 2.74 26.58 -9.40
C GLY A 171 1.73 25.44 -9.27
N ASP A 172 1.97 24.29 -9.92
CA ASP A 172 1.33 23.03 -9.51
C ASP A 172 1.95 22.64 -8.16
N ASP A 173 1.33 23.04 -7.05
CA ASP A 173 1.74 22.59 -5.71
C ASP A 173 1.40 21.09 -5.59
N ILE A 174 2.33 20.24 -6.03
CA ILE A 174 2.18 18.79 -5.97
C ILE A 174 2.27 18.39 -4.50
N ALA A 175 1.11 18.23 -3.87
CA ALA A 175 1.03 17.60 -2.57
C ALA A 175 1.59 16.18 -2.63
N GLU A 176 1.21 15.42 -3.66
CA GLU A 176 1.61 14.03 -3.84
C GLU A 176 1.56 13.58 -5.31
N ALA A 177 2.41 12.62 -5.66
CA ALA A 177 2.42 11.93 -6.93
C ALA A 177 2.58 10.42 -6.74
N ARG A 178 1.84 9.65 -7.54
CA ARG A 178 1.88 8.18 -7.54
C ARG A 178 2.20 7.65 -8.92
N LEU A 179 3.06 6.63 -8.97
CA LEU A 179 3.26 5.81 -10.17
C LEU A 179 2.62 4.44 -9.96
N TYR A 180 1.63 4.11 -10.80
CA TYR A 180 1.07 2.77 -10.93
C TYR A 180 1.70 2.09 -12.13
N CYS A 181 2.39 0.97 -11.93
CA CYS A 181 3.16 0.33 -13.01
C CYS A 181 3.05 -1.20 -12.96
N SER A 182 3.13 -1.80 -14.14
CA SER A 182 3.16 -3.25 -14.34
C SER A 182 3.83 -3.59 -15.67
N ALA A 183 4.15 -4.86 -15.88
CA ALA A 183 4.68 -5.37 -17.13
C ALA A 183 4.22 -6.79 -17.43
N LEU A 184 4.06 -7.09 -18.73
CA LEU A 184 4.10 -8.45 -19.24
C LEU A 184 5.56 -8.87 -19.43
N GLY A 185 6.18 -9.34 -18.34
CA GLY A 185 7.61 -9.59 -18.26
C GLY A 185 8.14 -9.10 -16.94
N ILE A 186 9.28 -8.40 -16.98
CA ILE A 186 9.77 -7.61 -15.85
C ILE A 186 10.08 -6.18 -16.28
N TYR A 187 10.06 -5.24 -15.33
CA TYR A 187 10.45 -3.87 -15.59
C TYR A 187 11.32 -3.27 -14.48
N ASP A 188 12.11 -2.29 -14.88
CA ASP A 188 12.76 -1.32 -14.01
C ASP A 188 12.34 0.08 -14.43
N VAL A 189 12.16 1.00 -13.49
CA VAL A 189 11.66 2.35 -13.77
C VAL A 189 12.42 3.41 -13.00
N GLU A 190 12.77 4.47 -13.72
CA GLU A 190 13.46 5.65 -13.23
C GLU A 190 12.68 6.92 -13.57
N ILE A 191 12.75 7.91 -12.70
CA ILE A 191 12.26 9.26 -12.95
C ILE A 191 13.44 10.21 -12.72
N ASN A 192 13.72 11.06 -13.71
CA ASN A 192 14.83 12.02 -13.70
C ASN A 192 16.19 11.36 -13.37
N GLY A 193 16.41 10.13 -13.88
CA GLY A 193 17.63 9.35 -13.66
C GLY A 193 17.75 8.70 -12.28
N THR A 194 16.71 8.81 -11.44
CA THR A 194 16.66 8.19 -10.12
C THR A 194 15.69 7.00 -10.14
N SER A 195 16.14 5.85 -9.63
CA SER A 195 15.29 4.65 -9.52
C SER A 195 14.08 4.93 -8.62
N VAL A 196 12.89 4.49 -9.04
CA VAL A 196 11.65 4.72 -8.28
C VAL A 196 11.57 3.85 -7.02
N SER A 197 12.23 2.69 -7.00
CA SER A 197 12.28 1.79 -5.84
C SER A 197 13.42 0.79 -6.02
N ASP A 198 13.91 0.22 -4.91
CA ASP A 198 14.92 -0.84 -4.85
C ASP A 198 14.37 -2.24 -5.19
N ASP A 199 13.06 -2.36 -5.38
CA ASP A 199 12.38 -3.60 -5.78
C ASP A 199 12.99 -4.18 -7.05
N ARG A 200 13.24 -5.50 -7.04
CA ARG A 200 13.79 -6.24 -8.18
C ARG A 200 12.77 -7.19 -8.77
N LEU A 201 12.91 -7.46 -10.07
CA LEU A 201 12.12 -8.46 -10.79
C LEU A 201 10.59 -8.20 -10.77
N ARG A 202 10.20 -6.93 -10.70
CA ARG A 202 8.81 -6.45 -10.76
C ARG A 202 8.17 -6.79 -12.12
N PRO A 203 6.88 -7.16 -12.20
CA PRO A 203 5.90 -7.23 -11.11
C PRO A 203 5.87 -8.60 -10.40
N GLY A 204 6.89 -9.45 -10.57
CA GLY A 204 6.91 -10.82 -10.08
C GLY A 204 6.31 -11.83 -11.07
N PHE A 205 6.10 -13.05 -10.59
CA PHE A 205 5.61 -14.17 -11.39
C PHE A 205 4.20 -14.57 -10.98
N THR A 206 3.27 -14.50 -11.93
CA THR A 206 1.86 -14.89 -11.76
C THR A 206 1.37 -15.70 -12.97
N ALA A 207 0.18 -16.29 -12.87
CA ALA A 207 -0.51 -16.84 -14.03
C ALA A 207 -1.06 -15.68 -14.88
N TYR A 208 -0.20 -15.10 -15.74
CA TYR A 208 -0.46 -13.87 -16.50
C TYR A 208 -1.75 -13.87 -17.33
N GLY A 209 -2.23 -15.04 -17.78
CA GLY A 209 -3.52 -15.17 -18.46
C GLY A 209 -4.77 -14.97 -17.57
N HIS A 210 -4.57 -14.95 -16.26
CA HIS A 210 -5.63 -14.76 -15.25
C HIS A 210 -5.42 -13.49 -14.42
N ARG A 211 -4.18 -13.19 -14.05
CA ARG A 211 -3.85 -12.07 -13.16
C ARG A 211 -2.47 -11.53 -13.49
N ILE A 212 -2.37 -10.21 -13.51
CA ILE A 212 -1.12 -9.46 -13.58
C ILE A 212 -1.10 -8.55 -12.35
N GLN A 213 -0.02 -8.59 -11.59
CA GLN A 213 0.18 -7.66 -10.47
C GLN A 213 0.67 -6.30 -10.97
N HIS A 214 0.28 -5.24 -10.29
CA HIS A 214 0.86 -3.92 -10.47
C HIS A 214 1.39 -3.42 -9.13
N GLN A 215 2.33 -2.50 -9.18
CA GLN A 215 2.91 -1.84 -8.02
C GLN A 215 2.50 -0.37 -8.00
N THR A 216 2.41 0.19 -6.79
CA THR A 216 2.17 1.61 -6.56
C THR A 216 3.39 2.19 -5.87
N TYR A 217 3.89 3.33 -6.36
CA TYR A 217 5.03 4.03 -5.78
C TYR A 217 4.68 5.46 -5.46
N ASP A 218 5.13 5.94 -4.31
CA ASP A 218 5.24 7.38 -4.07
C ASP A 218 6.45 7.91 -4.87
N VAL A 219 6.18 8.82 -5.80
CA VAL A 219 7.20 9.45 -6.65
C VAL A 219 7.25 10.96 -6.45
N SER A 220 6.58 11.48 -5.43
CA SER A 220 6.43 12.92 -5.17
C SER A 220 7.80 13.61 -5.12
N ALA A 221 8.75 13.03 -4.38
CA ALA A 221 10.10 13.56 -4.21
C ALA A 221 11.00 13.42 -5.45
N LEU A 222 10.57 12.69 -6.49
CA LEU A 222 11.34 12.50 -7.73
C LEU A 222 10.97 13.51 -8.81
N LEU A 223 9.86 14.23 -8.64
CA LEU A 223 9.40 15.23 -9.60
C LEU A 223 10.05 16.58 -9.34
N ILE A 224 10.29 17.31 -10.42
CA ILE A 224 10.78 18.70 -10.39
C ILE A 224 9.81 19.61 -11.15
N GLU A 225 9.83 20.91 -10.86
CA GLU A 225 9.12 21.87 -11.72
C GLU A 225 9.71 21.88 -13.14
N GLY A 226 8.84 22.01 -14.14
CA GLY A 226 9.21 22.00 -15.54
C GLY A 226 9.36 20.58 -16.10
N ARG A 227 10.41 20.34 -16.89
CA ARG A 227 10.55 19.13 -17.70
C ARG A 227 11.05 17.96 -16.86
N ASN A 228 10.25 16.89 -16.84
CA ASN A 228 10.57 15.62 -16.20
C ASN A 228 10.70 14.52 -17.27
N THR A 229 11.46 13.48 -16.95
CA THR A 229 11.61 12.29 -17.80
C THR A 229 11.37 11.02 -16.99
N ILE A 230 10.52 10.14 -17.51
CA ILE A 230 10.39 8.76 -17.03
C ILE A 230 11.06 7.82 -18.02
N GLY A 231 11.90 6.91 -17.49
CA GLY A 231 12.58 5.84 -18.22
C GLY A 231 12.13 4.49 -17.71
N ILE A 232 11.88 3.53 -18.62
CA ILE A 232 11.49 2.16 -18.28
C ILE A 232 12.39 1.20 -19.04
N THR A 233 13.06 0.31 -18.31
CA THR A 233 13.73 -0.86 -18.89
C THR A 233 12.79 -2.04 -18.81
N LEU A 234 12.47 -2.65 -19.95
CA LEU A 234 11.67 -3.87 -20.03
C LEU A 234 12.55 -5.09 -20.25
N ALA A 235 12.20 -6.23 -19.67
CA ALA A 235 12.80 -7.50 -20.03
C ALA A 235 11.76 -8.63 -20.04
N ASP A 236 12.13 -9.73 -20.70
CA ASP A 236 11.22 -10.85 -21.00
C ASP A 236 10.62 -11.51 -19.74
N GLY A 237 11.39 -11.57 -18.65
CA GLY A 237 10.96 -12.19 -17.39
C GLY A 237 10.40 -13.60 -17.54
N TRP A 238 9.54 -14.02 -16.61
CA TRP A 238 8.81 -15.28 -16.70
C TRP A 238 7.69 -15.29 -17.75
N TRP A 239 7.33 -14.13 -18.27
CA TRP A 239 6.28 -14.03 -19.30
C TRP A 239 6.70 -14.72 -20.60
N ARG A 240 7.94 -14.49 -21.05
CA ARG A 240 8.44 -15.05 -22.32
C ARG A 240 9.93 -15.41 -22.33
N GLY A 241 10.59 -15.38 -21.16
CA GLY A 241 11.93 -15.89 -20.96
C GLY A 241 12.01 -17.41 -21.14
N ARG A 242 13.24 -17.94 -21.18
CA ARG A 242 13.52 -19.38 -21.34
C ARG A 242 13.72 -20.07 -20.00
#